data_AF-A0A2E3CVZ7-F1
#
_entry.id   AF-A0A2E3CVZ7-F1
#
_cell.length_a   1.000
_cell.length_b   1.000
_cell.length_c   1.000
_cell.angle_alpha   90.00
_cell.angle_beta   90.00
_cell.angle_gamma   90.00
#
_symmetry.space_group_name_H-M   'P 1'
#
loop_
_entity.id
_entity.type
_entity.pdbx_description
1 polymer ?
#
loop_
_entity_poly.entity_id
_entity_poly.type
_entity_poly.pdbx_seq_one_letter_code
_entity_poly.pdbx_strand_id
1 'polypeptide(L)'
;MRMLVIGVRFAGETIGSTTRARRPMYVCLCKDITDHQLRESIREGAGDFSQVRRRCKVGAKCGKCMQEAKLIVQNELMAQTECVGATCGTS
;
A
#
# COMPACT_ATOMS: atom_id res chain seq x y z
N MET A 1 -12.85 -6.68 -23.52
CA MET A 1 -11.59 -6.01 -23.90
C MET A 1 -11.67 -4.49 -23.67
N ARG A 2 -12.00 -4.02 -22.46
CA ARG A 2 -11.95 -2.59 -22.13
C ARG A 2 -11.62 -2.40 -20.65
N MET A 3 -10.68 -1.49 -20.45
CA MET A 3 -9.80 -1.31 -19.30
C MET A 3 -10.48 -1.15 -17.94
N LEU A 4 -9.83 -1.76 -16.96
CA LEU A 4 -9.96 -1.59 -15.52
C LEU A 4 -9.80 -0.10 -15.13
N VAL A 5 -10.91 0.58 -14.86
CA VAL A 5 -10.93 1.89 -14.19
C VAL A 5 -10.93 1.67 -12.67
N ILE A 6 -9.79 1.21 -12.12
CA ILE A 6 -9.50 1.50 -10.72
C ILE A 6 -8.79 2.84 -10.74
N GLY A 7 -9.61 3.89 -10.64
CA GLY A 7 -9.15 5.26 -10.48
C GLY A 7 -8.41 5.42 -9.15
N VAL A 8 -7.11 5.13 -9.14
CA VAL A 8 -6.17 5.77 -8.21
C VAL A 8 -6.08 7.24 -8.62
N ARG A 9 -7.08 8.02 -8.20
CA ARG A 9 -6.91 9.46 -8.06
C ARG A 9 -5.89 9.65 -6.95
N PHE A 10 -4.64 9.77 -7.39
CA PHE A 10 -3.51 10.20 -6.60
C PHE A 10 -3.76 11.67 -6.20
N ALA A 11 -4.53 11.87 -5.14
CA ALA A 11 -4.69 13.17 -4.51
C ALA A 11 -3.43 13.44 -3.70
N GLY A 12 -2.42 14.00 -4.37
CA GLY A 12 -1.42 14.82 -3.70
C GLY A 12 -2.11 16.06 -3.15
N GLU A 13 -2.72 15.94 -1.97
CA GLU A 13 -3.29 17.07 -1.26
C GLU A 13 -2.16 17.75 -0.47
N THR A 14 -1.71 18.87 -1.01
CA THR A 14 -0.75 19.78 -0.39
C THR A 14 -1.49 20.63 0.63
N ILE A 15 -1.47 20.24 1.91
CA ILE A 15 -1.71 21.20 3.00
C ILE A 15 -0.79 20.87 4.16
N GLY A 16 0.31 21.62 4.27
CA GLY A 16 1.17 21.59 5.44
C GLY A 16 0.66 22.51 6.53
N SER A 17 0.60 22.02 7.77
CA SER A 17 0.78 22.85 8.97
C SER A 17 0.82 22.02 10.26
N THR A 18 1.89 22.21 11.03
CA THR A 18 2.02 22.01 12.49
C THR A 18 2.61 20.67 12.99
N THR A 19 3.94 20.58 12.88
CA THR A 19 4.90 20.12 13.93
C THR A 19 4.38 19.14 15.00
N ARG A 20 4.29 17.86 14.63
CA ARG A 20 4.86 16.75 15.39
C ARG A 20 5.28 15.70 14.37
N ALA A 21 6.51 15.84 13.87
CA ALA A 21 7.04 15.04 12.77
C ALA A 21 7.16 13.55 13.18
N ARG A 22 6.04 12.83 13.09
CA ARG A 22 6.06 11.39 12.85
C ARG A 22 6.64 11.24 11.46
N ARG A 23 7.96 11.04 11.39
CA ARG A 23 8.68 10.79 10.14
C ARG A 23 7.99 9.63 9.43
N PRO A 24 7.37 9.83 8.26
CA PRO A 24 6.88 8.70 7.48
C PRO A 24 8.09 7.83 7.11
N MET A 25 7.97 6.52 7.27
CA MET A 25 9.06 5.62 6.90
C MET A 25 8.94 5.36 5.40
N TYR A 26 9.89 5.90 4.64
CA TYR A 26 9.97 5.62 3.21
C TYR A 26 10.46 4.20 3.01
N VAL A 27 9.64 3.41 2.30
CA VAL A 27 9.96 2.04 1.95
C VAL A 27 10.65 2.00 0.58
N CYS A 28 10.25 2.84 -0.38
CA CYS A 28 10.87 2.91 -1.70
C CYS A 28 11.22 4.34 -2.09
N LEU A 29 12.52 4.65 -2.15
CA LEU A 29 13.03 5.95 -2.63
C LEU A 29 12.96 6.13 -4.15
N CYS A 30 12.78 5.07 -4.93
CA CYS A 30 12.72 5.18 -6.40
C CYS A 30 11.36 5.63 -6.92
N LYS A 31 10.33 5.48 -6.10
CA LYS A 31 8.93 5.75 -6.42
C LYS A 31 8.27 6.61 -5.34
N ASP A 32 9.07 7.12 -4.40
CA ASP A 32 8.64 7.90 -3.23
C ASP A 32 7.48 7.25 -2.48
N ILE A 33 7.61 5.93 -2.22
CA ILE A 33 6.59 5.14 -1.56
C ILE A 33 6.85 5.06 -0.06
N THR A 34 5.82 5.38 0.71
CA THR A 34 5.80 5.32 2.18
C THR A 34 5.09 4.08 2.71
N ASP A 35 5.35 3.74 3.97
CA ASP A 35 4.63 2.68 4.69
C ASP A 35 3.10 2.91 4.68
N HIS A 36 2.66 4.16 4.76
CA HIS A 36 1.25 4.53 4.70
C HIS A 36 0.60 4.12 3.37
N GLN A 37 1.26 4.39 2.24
CA GLN A 37 0.74 4.02 0.92
C GLN A 37 0.68 2.50 0.72
N LEU A 38 1.62 1.75 1.29
CA LEU A 38 1.55 0.28 1.33
C LEU A 38 0.31 -0.18 2.09
N ARG A 39 0.11 0.33 3.31
CA ARG A 39 -1.05 0.00 4.16
C ARG A 39 -2.38 0.39 3.54
N GLU A 40 -2.44 1.56 2.90
CA GLU A 40 -3.59 2.02 2.14
C GLU A 40 -3.94 1.07 1.01
N SER A 41 -2.95 0.62 0.23
CA SER A 41 -3.18 -0.37 -0.82
C SER A 41 -3.74 -1.69 -0.29
N ILE A 42 -3.30 -2.12 0.91
CA ILE A 42 -3.84 -3.31 1.58
C ILE A 42 -5.30 -3.06 2.02
N ARG A 43 -5.60 -1.90 2.61
CA ARG A 43 -6.97 -1.49 2.99
C ARG A 43 -7.92 -1.41 1.79
N GLU A 44 -7.41 -1.02 0.62
CA GLU A 44 -8.15 -1.05 -0.65
C GLU A 44 -8.34 -2.48 -1.22
N GLY A 45 -8.03 -3.53 -0.45
CA GLY A 45 -8.25 -4.93 -0.82
C GLY A 45 -7.07 -5.63 -1.50
N ALA A 46 -5.85 -5.12 -1.37
CA ALA A 46 -4.67 -5.87 -1.80
C ALA A 46 -4.32 -6.95 -0.77
N GLY A 47 -4.88 -8.16 -0.94
CA GLY A 47 -4.63 -9.31 -0.07
C GLY A 47 -3.28 -10.03 -0.28
N ASP A 48 -2.44 -9.56 -1.22
CA ASP A 48 -1.14 -10.17 -1.51
C ASP A 48 -0.10 -9.13 -1.93
N PHE A 49 1.18 -9.42 -1.67
CA PHE A 49 2.29 -8.57 -2.09
C PHE A 49 2.33 -8.32 -3.60
N SER A 50 1.91 -9.30 -4.42
CA SER A 50 1.85 -9.14 -5.88
C SER A 50 0.83 -8.07 -6.29
N GLN A 51 -0.29 -7.96 -5.56
CA GLN A 51 -1.29 -6.92 -5.80
C GLN A 51 -0.76 -5.55 -5.37
N VAL A 52 -0.16 -5.46 -4.18
CA VAL A 52 0.48 -4.22 -3.70
C VAL A 52 1.57 -3.76 -4.66
N ARG A 53 2.41 -4.68 -5.16
CA ARG A 53 3.44 -4.39 -6.16
C ARG A 53 2.86 -3.86 -7.47
N ARG A 54 1.76 -4.41 -7.96
CA ARG A 54 1.09 -3.91 -9.17
C ARG A 54 0.51 -2.51 -8.97
N ARG A 55 -0.05 -2.21 -7.78
CA ARG A 55 -0.63 -0.90 -7.44
C ARG A 55 0.45 0.17 -7.18
N CYS A 56 1.35 -0.07 -6.23
CA CYS A 56 2.37 0.90 -5.81
C CYS A 56 3.63 0.91 -6.70
N LYS A 57 3.79 -0.07 -7.61
CA LYS A 57 4.99 -0.23 -8.46
C LYS A 57 6.31 -0.29 -7.67
N VAL A 58 6.25 -0.78 -6.42
CA VAL A 58 7.43 -0.98 -5.58
C VAL A 58 8.40 -1.96 -6.23
N GLY A 59 9.70 -1.68 -6.13
CA GLY A 59 10.74 -2.53 -6.71
C GLY A 59 10.89 -2.47 -8.23
N ALA A 60 10.14 -1.63 -8.95
CA ALA A 60 10.19 -1.57 -10.42
C ALA A 60 11.50 -1.00 -11.02
N LYS A 61 12.34 -0.32 -10.21
CA LYS A 61 13.60 0.29 -10.66
C LYS A 61 14.82 -0.48 -10.16
N CYS A 62 15.15 -0.34 -8.88
CA CYS A 62 16.39 -0.91 -8.30
C CYS A 62 16.17 -2.20 -7.51
N GLY A 63 14.92 -2.59 -7.23
CA GLY A 63 14.60 -3.81 -6.49
C GLY A 63 14.97 -3.86 -5.00
N LYS A 64 15.78 -2.93 -4.47
CA LYS A 64 16.32 -2.98 -3.09
C LYS A 64 15.26 -2.98 -1.99
N CYS A 65 14.17 -2.27 -2.22
CA CYS A 65 13.03 -2.19 -1.30
C CYS A 65 12.13 -3.45 -1.30
N MET A 66 12.33 -4.41 -2.22
CA MET A 66 11.39 -5.53 -2.38
C MET A 66 11.32 -6.41 -1.14
N GLN A 67 12.47 -6.71 -0.53
CA GLN A 67 12.52 -7.55 0.67
C GLN A 67 11.82 -6.86 1.84
N GLU A 68 12.17 -5.61 2.11
CA GLU A 68 11.61 -4.80 3.18
C GLU A 68 10.09 -4.57 2.99
N ALA A 69 9.69 -4.18 1.78
CA ALA A 69 8.28 -3.98 1.44
C ALA A 69 7.46 -5.25 1.61
N LYS A 70 8.03 -6.41 1.27
CA LYS A 70 7.35 -7.70 1.43
C LYS A 70 7.13 -8.03 2.90
N LEU A 71 8.13 -7.82 3.75
CA LEU A 71 8.00 -8.04 5.19
C LEU A 71 6.93 -7.15 5.81
N ILE A 72 6.93 -5.85 5.45
CA ILE A 72 5.91 -4.90 5.91
C ILE A 72 4.53 -5.36 5.47
N VAL A 73 4.34 -5.65 4.17
CA VAL A 73 3.04 -6.09 3.64
C VAL A 73 2.56 -7.38 4.29
N GLN A 74 3.44 -8.36 4.50
CA GLN A 74 3.07 -9.62 5.15
C GLN A 74 2.66 -9.41 6.60
N ASN A 75 3.41 -8.61 7.36
CA ASN A 75 3.08 -8.28 8.74
C ASN A 75 1.72 -7.56 8.86
N GLU A 76 1.47 -6.60 7.96
CA GLU A 76 0.20 -5.87 7.90
C GLU A 76 -0.98 -6.75 7.48
N LEU A 77 -0.77 -7.66 6.51
CA LEU A 77 -1.79 -8.62 6.09
C LEU A 77 -2.14 -9.58 7.23
N MET A 78 -1.15 -10.09 7.95
CA MET A 78 -1.39 -10.94 9.13
C MET A 78 -2.20 -10.19 10.19
N ALA A 79 -1.84 -8.93 10.48
CA ALA A 79 -2.60 -8.08 11.40
C ALA A 79 -4.03 -7.75 10.94
N GLN A 80 -4.28 -7.64 9.63
CA GLN A 80 -5.62 -7.34 9.07
C GLN A 80 -6.49 -8.59 8.87
N THR A 81 -5.88 -9.77 8.74
CA THR A 81 -6.60 -11.04 8.54
C THR A 81 -7.42 -11.42 9.77
N GLU A 82 -7.05 -10.92 10.95
CA GLU A 82 -7.79 -11.17 12.21
C GLU A 82 -9.17 -10.49 12.28
N CYS A 83 -9.54 -9.60 11.34
CA CYS A 83 -10.87 -8.97 11.32
C CYS A 83 -11.64 -9.03 9.99
N VAL A 84 -11.01 -9.38 8.86
CA VAL A 84 -11.66 -9.31 7.53
C VAL A 84 -12.25 -10.65 7.05
N GLY A 85 -12.09 -11.73 7.83
CA GLY A 85 -12.68 -13.04 7.54
C GLY A 85 -14.23 -13.09 7.60
N ALA A 86 -14.90 -12.03 8.05
CA ALA A 86 -16.35 -11.95 8.08
C ALA A 86 -16.91 -11.28 6.81
N THR A 87 -16.69 -11.86 5.64
CA THR A 87 -17.68 -11.74 4.55
C THR A 87 -18.76 -12.80 4.78
N CYS A 88 -19.55 -12.63 5.86
CA CYS A 88 -20.83 -13.31 5.97
C CYS A 88 -21.90 -12.44 5.30
N GLY A 89 -22.28 -12.82 4.08
CA GLY A 89 -23.52 -12.39 3.45
C GLY A 89 -23.40 -11.23 2.47
N THR A 90 -23.44 -11.56 1.18
CA THR A 90 -24.41 -10.93 0.27
C THR A 90 -24.82 -11.97 -0.75
N SER A 91 -26.11 -12.27 -0.71
CA SER A 91 -26.91 -13.10 -1.60
C SER A 91 -26.89 -12.60 -3.05
#